data_AF-A0A4P7LQS4-F1
#
_entry.id   AF-A0A4P7LQS4-F1
#
_cell.length_a   1.000
_cell.length_b   1.000
_cell.length_c   1.000
_cell.angle_alpha   90.00
_cell.angle_beta   90.00
_cell.angle_gamma   90.00
#
_symmetry.space_group_name_H-M   'P 1'
#
loop_
_entity.id
_entity.type
_entity.pdbx_description
1 polymer ?
#
loop_
_entity_poly.entity_id
_entity_poly.type
_entity_poly.pdbx_seq_one_letter_code
_entity_poly.pdbx_strand_id
1 'polypeptide(L)'
;MRIMLPDPETHDVVEALIALDPQLGPKLSGFVYETHSRAEILRRTDLVHRVTTSTARALLAAKIVMPSGDAKLQAEIEKSLSDARHAPALRDLALSIVKAEADTEDDAFRDKKSIPDAVFNRRLAHIREFLAH
;
A
#
# COMPACT_ATOMS: atom_id res chain seq x y z
N MET A 1 -17.67 7.87 9.49
CA MET A 1 -17.00 9.17 9.22
C MET A 1 -16.13 8.95 7.99
N ARG A 2 -16.21 9.82 6.98
CA ARG A 2 -15.57 9.60 5.66
C ARG A 2 -14.23 10.34 5.60
N ILE A 3 -13.17 9.71 5.09
CA ILE A 3 -11.84 10.31 5.00
C ILE A 3 -11.78 11.12 3.70
N MET A 4 -11.55 12.43 3.82
CA MET A 4 -11.45 13.33 2.66
C MET A 4 -10.02 13.28 2.11
N LEU A 5 -9.76 12.40 1.14
CA LEU A 5 -8.46 12.28 0.47
C LEU A 5 -8.32 13.31 -0.67
N PRO A 6 -7.09 13.78 -0.96
CA PRO A 6 -6.86 14.84 -1.95
C PRO A 6 -7.08 14.37 -3.39
N ASP A 7 -6.94 13.07 -3.62
CA ASP A 7 -7.02 12.43 -4.93
C ASP A 7 -8.25 11.49 -4.99
N PRO A 8 -9.15 11.67 -5.98
CA PRO A 8 -10.34 10.84 -6.13
C PRO A 8 -10.05 9.35 -6.33
N GLU A 9 -9.00 9.01 -7.08
CA GLU A 9 -8.65 7.60 -7.34
C GLU A 9 -8.19 6.91 -6.06
N THR A 10 -7.33 7.59 -5.29
CA THR A 10 -6.89 7.13 -3.97
C THR A 10 -8.08 6.98 -3.02
N HIS A 11 -9.04 7.91 -3.07
CA HIS A 11 -10.26 7.80 -2.29
C HIS A 11 -11.04 6.52 -2.63
N ASP A 12 -11.26 6.25 -3.92
CA ASP A 12 -12.04 5.10 -4.37
C ASP A 12 -11.35 3.77 -4.03
N VAL A 13 -10.02 3.71 -4.13
CA VAL A 13 -9.23 2.56 -3.69
C VAL A 13 -9.39 2.33 -2.18
N VAL A 14 -9.29 3.39 -1.36
CA VAL A 14 -9.42 3.26 0.10
C VAL A 14 -10.84 2.83 0.49
N GLU A 15 -11.88 3.38 -0.12
CA GLU A 15 -13.26 2.95 0.13
C GLU A 15 -13.51 1.50 -0.33
N ALA A 16 -12.97 1.08 -1.47
CA ALA A 16 -13.04 -0.31 -1.92
C ALA A 16 -12.36 -1.27 -0.93
N LEU A 17 -11.20 -0.87 -0.38
CA LEU A 17 -10.51 -1.66 0.65
C LEU A 17 -11.30 -1.69 1.96
N ILE A 18 -11.97 -0.61 2.36
CA ILE A 18 -12.85 -0.59 3.53
C ILE A 18 -14.07 -1.51 3.31
N ALA A 19 -14.58 -1.60 2.09
CA ALA A 19 -15.66 -2.55 1.76
C ALA A 19 -15.20 -4.01 1.89
N LEU A 20 -13.92 -4.30 1.59
CA LEU A 20 -13.31 -5.63 1.73
C LEU A 20 -12.86 -5.94 3.17
N ASP A 21 -12.40 -4.95 3.92
CA ASP A 21 -12.05 -5.02 5.34
C ASP A 21 -12.74 -3.88 6.13
N PRO A 22 -13.94 -4.14 6.67
CA PRO A 22 -14.70 -3.14 7.42
C PRO A 22 -13.98 -2.58 8.66
N GLN A 23 -12.95 -3.26 9.18
CA GLN A 23 -12.18 -2.78 10.33
C GLN A 23 -11.16 -1.70 9.95
N LEU A 24 -10.81 -1.59 8.66
CA LEU A 24 -9.85 -0.60 8.17
C LEU A 24 -10.40 0.82 8.28
N GLY A 25 -11.68 1.02 8.00
CA GLY A 25 -12.33 2.34 8.00
C GLY A 25 -12.26 3.07 9.36
N PRO A 26 -12.68 2.42 10.47
CA PRO A 26 -12.54 3.00 11.81
C PRO A 26 -11.09 3.28 12.21
N LYS A 27 -10.15 2.39 11.88
CA LYS A 27 -8.72 2.59 12.19
C LYS A 27 -8.13 3.79 11.46
N LEU A 28 -8.40 3.93 10.16
CA LEU A 28 -7.94 5.07 9.37
C LEU A 28 -8.63 6.37 9.79
N SER A 29 -9.94 6.32 10.09
CA SER A 29 -10.66 7.48 10.58
C SER A 29 -10.13 7.95 11.93
N GLY A 30 -9.86 7.01 12.85
CA GLY A 30 -9.19 7.29 14.12
C GLY A 30 -7.82 7.93 13.88
N PHE A 31 -6.99 7.32 13.03
CA PHE A 31 -5.69 7.90 12.69
C PHE A 31 -5.81 9.33 12.15
N VAL A 32 -6.70 9.62 11.20
CA VAL A 32 -6.79 10.96 10.59
C VAL A 32 -7.41 11.99 11.56
N TYR A 33 -8.49 11.62 12.26
CA TYR A 33 -9.37 12.56 12.96
C TYR A 33 -9.26 12.55 14.49
N GLU A 34 -8.41 11.71 15.08
CA GLU A 34 -8.12 11.76 16.53
C GLU A 34 -7.52 13.11 16.95
N THR A 35 -6.87 13.82 16.02
CA THR A 35 -6.29 15.13 16.27
C THR A 35 -7.27 16.26 15.95
N HIS A 36 -7.21 17.34 16.74
CA HIS A 36 -8.18 18.43 16.66
C HIS A 36 -7.69 19.60 15.78
N SER A 37 -6.43 19.57 15.35
CA SER A 37 -5.85 20.60 14.49
C SER A 37 -6.10 20.28 13.03
N ARG A 38 -6.63 21.25 12.28
CA ARG A 38 -6.80 21.15 10.82
C ARG A 38 -5.49 20.84 10.09
N ALA A 39 -4.37 21.41 10.55
CA ALA A 39 -3.07 21.19 9.91
C ALA A 39 -2.61 19.73 10.06
N GLU A 40 -2.85 19.13 11.23
CA GLU A 40 -2.48 17.74 11.49
C GLU A 40 -3.41 16.77 10.76
N ILE A 41 -4.72 17.06 10.70
CA ILE A 41 -5.67 16.32 9.86
C ILE A 41 -5.19 16.29 8.41
N LEU A 42 -4.83 17.44 7.83
CA LEU A 42 -4.32 17.51 6.44
C LEU A 42 -3.04 16.68 6.25
N ARG A 43 -2.10 16.77 7.19
CA ARG A 43 -0.85 15.98 7.15
C ARG A 43 -1.12 14.48 7.21
N ARG A 44 -2.06 14.03 8.04
CA ARG A 44 -2.41 12.62 8.18
C ARG A 44 -3.19 12.09 6.98
N THR A 45 -4.08 12.89 6.41
CA THR A 45 -4.71 12.58 5.13
C THR A 45 -3.67 12.41 4.02
N ASP A 46 -2.70 13.32 3.93
CA ASP A 46 -1.61 13.24 2.95
C ASP A 46 -0.75 11.98 3.16
N LEU A 47 -0.50 11.58 4.41
CA LEU A 47 0.15 10.30 4.72
C LEU A 47 -0.64 9.08 4.22
N VAL A 48 -1.97 9.06 4.40
CA VAL A 48 -2.82 7.98 3.85
C VAL A 48 -2.69 7.92 2.33
N HIS A 49 -2.70 9.06 1.65
CA HIS A 49 -2.51 9.12 0.20
C HIS A 49 -1.11 8.65 -0.23
N ARG A 50 -0.05 9.14 0.42
CA ARG A 50 1.33 8.69 0.16
C ARG A 50 1.50 7.19 0.36
N VAL A 51 0.99 6.63 1.44
CA VAL A 51 1.11 5.19 1.71
C VAL A 51 0.37 4.37 0.67
N THR A 52 -0.83 4.80 0.28
CA THR A 52 -1.61 4.12 -0.77
C THR A 52 -0.85 4.11 -2.10
N THR A 53 -0.38 5.29 -2.54
CA THR A 53 0.35 5.44 -3.81
C THR A 53 1.71 4.75 -3.80
N SER A 54 2.47 4.84 -2.72
CA SER A 54 3.75 4.13 -2.55
C SER A 54 3.58 2.62 -2.56
N THR A 55 2.50 2.11 -1.94
CA THR A 55 2.21 0.67 -1.96
C THR A 55 1.82 0.19 -3.35
N ALA A 56 0.96 0.91 -4.05
CA ALA A 56 0.64 0.62 -5.44
C ALA A 56 1.88 0.64 -6.35
N ARG A 57 2.78 1.62 -6.15
CA ARG A 57 4.06 1.70 -6.89
C ARG A 57 4.99 0.54 -6.58
N ALA A 58 5.11 0.13 -5.31
CA ALA A 58 5.91 -1.02 -4.91
C ALA A 58 5.39 -2.32 -5.55
N LEU A 59 4.07 -2.51 -5.59
CA LEU A 59 3.43 -3.65 -6.22
C LEU A 59 3.61 -3.64 -7.74
N LEU A 60 3.45 -2.49 -8.40
CA LEU A 60 3.74 -2.34 -9.82
C LEU A 60 5.22 -2.67 -10.12
N ALA A 61 6.14 -2.14 -9.32
CA ALA A 61 7.56 -2.44 -9.46
C ALA A 61 7.85 -3.95 -9.29
N ALA A 62 7.16 -4.61 -8.35
CA ALA A 62 7.22 -6.06 -8.20
C ALA A 62 6.72 -6.84 -9.43
N LYS A 63 5.83 -6.26 -10.24
CA LYS A 63 5.31 -6.84 -11.49
C LYS A 63 6.16 -6.55 -12.73
N ILE A 64 6.97 -5.49 -12.75
CA ILE A 64 7.64 -5.02 -13.99
C ILE A 64 9.17 -5.02 -13.93
N VAL A 65 9.77 -4.95 -12.75
CA VAL A 65 11.24 -4.92 -12.65
C VAL A 65 11.80 -6.29 -13.01
N MET A 66 12.78 -6.35 -13.91
CA MET A 66 13.44 -7.60 -14.27
C MET A 66 14.19 -8.20 -13.06
N PRO A 67 14.33 -9.53 -12.96
CA PRO A 67 15.00 -10.17 -11.81
C PRO A 67 16.42 -9.66 -11.53
N SER A 68 17.14 -9.20 -12.55
CA SER A 68 18.47 -8.57 -12.41
C SER A 68 18.47 -7.28 -11.59
N GLY A 69 17.30 -6.65 -11.41
CA GLY A 69 17.10 -5.43 -10.63
C GLY A 69 16.63 -5.64 -9.19
N ASP A 70 16.52 -6.89 -8.71
CA ASP A 70 15.87 -7.20 -7.42
C ASP A 70 16.48 -6.47 -6.22
N ALA A 71 17.81 -6.37 -6.13
CA ALA A 71 18.45 -5.67 -5.02
C ALA A 71 18.08 -4.17 -4.97
N LYS A 72 17.95 -3.53 -6.14
CA LYS A 72 17.50 -2.13 -6.22
C LYS A 72 16.02 -2.00 -5.91
N LEU A 73 15.21 -2.95 -6.38
CA LEU A 73 13.78 -3.02 -6.08
C LEU A 73 13.54 -3.09 -4.56
N GLN A 74 14.26 -3.97 -3.85
CA GLN A 74 14.14 -4.11 -2.40
C GLN A 74 14.43 -2.77 -1.69
N ALA A 75 15.56 -2.14 -1.99
CA ALA A 75 15.92 -0.85 -1.39
C ALA A 75 14.86 0.26 -1.68
N GLU A 76 14.31 0.30 -2.89
CA GLU A 76 13.26 1.27 -3.23
C GLU A 76 11.91 0.96 -2.55
N ILE A 77 11.56 -0.32 -2.36
CA ILE A 77 10.38 -0.74 -1.59
C ILE A 77 10.54 -0.27 -0.14
N GLU A 78 11.67 -0.57 0.50
CA GLU A 78 11.93 -0.19 1.89
C GLU A 78 11.85 1.32 2.09
N LYS A 79 12.48 2.08 1.18
CA LYS A 79 12.42 3.55 1.19
C LYS A 79 11.00 4.08 1.01
N SER A 80 10.27 3.57 0.00
CA SER A 80 8.94 4.07 -0.37
C SER A 80 7.86 3.71 0.66
N LEU A 81 8.01 2.57 1.35
CA LEU A 81 7.07 2.08 2.35
C LEU A 81 7.45 2.43 3.78
N SER A 82 8.54 3.16 3.99
CA SER A 82 8.94 3.65 5.32
C SER A 82 7.79 4.38 6.04
N ASP A 83 7.03 5.21 5.31
CA ASP A 83 5.88 5.94 5.83
C ASP A 83 4.76 5.03 6.37
N ALA A 84 4.58 3.84 5.77
CA ALA A 84 3.56 2.90 6.20
C ALA A 84 3.84 2.32 7.59
N ARG A 85 5.11 2.28 8.01
CA ARG A 85 5.53 1.75 9.31
C ARG A 85 5.37 2.75 10.45
N HIS A 86 5.09 4.03 10.16
CA HIS A 86 4.96 5.05 11.20
C HIS A 86 3.72 4.89 12.10
N ALA A 87 2.65 4.24 11.61
CA ALA A 87 1.43 4.06 12.37
C ALA A 87 0.75 2.72 12.05
N PRO A 88 0.14 2.03 13.04
CA PRO A 88 -0.56 0.78 12.81
C PRO A 88 -1.65 0.87 11.72
N ALA A 89 -2.40 1.97 11.68
CA ALA A 89 -3.45 2.16 10.67
C ALA A 89 -2.90 2.27 9.24
N LEU A 90 -1.74 2.91 9.06
CA LEU A 90 -1.07 3.02 7.76
C LEU A 90 -0.47 1.69 7.32
N ARG A 91 0.09 0.93 8.27
CA ARG A 91 0.57 -0.43 8.02
C ARG A 91 -0.57 -1.36 7.60
N ASP A 92 -1.68 -1.33 8.33
CA ASP A 92 -2.85 -2.15 8.04
C ASP A 92 -3.44 -1.81 6.66
N LEU A 93 -3.43 -0.52 6.26
CA LEU A 93 -3.77 -0.10 4.90
C LEU A 93 -2.83 -0.67 3.85
N ALA A 94 -1.52 -0.52 4.03
CA ALA A 94 -0.53 -1.07 3.09
C ALA A 94 -0.66 -2.59 2.95
N LEU A 95 -0.83 -3.31 4.07
CA LEU A 95 -1.06 -4.76 4.06
C LEU A 95 -2.37 -5.15 3.37
N SER A 96 -3.42 -4.34 3.52
CA SER A 96 -4.70 -4.57 2.85
C SER A 96 -4.57 -4.41 1.33
N ILE A 97 -3.81 -3.42 0.85
CA ILE A 97 -3.51 -3.25 -0.57
C ILE A 97 -2.72 -4.46 -1.10
N VAL A 98 -1.68 -4.88 -0.39
CA VAL A 98 -0.85 -6.04 -0.76
C VAL A 98 -1.65 -7.35 -0.75
N LYS A 99 -2.63 -7.46 0.15
CA LYS A 99 -3.54 -8.61 0.18
C LYS A 99 -4.49 -8.59 -1.02
N ALA A 100 -5.15 -7.47 -1.28
CA ALA A 100 -6.04 -7.32 -2.43
C ALA A 100 -5.32 -7.63 -3.76
N GLU A 101 -4.05 -7.23 -3.87
CA GLU A 101 -3.21 -7.55 -5.02
C GLU A 101 -2.85 -9.05 -5.10
N ALA A 102 -2.63 -9.71 -3.97
CA ALA A 102 -2.35 -11.15 -4.00
C ALA A 102 -3.60 -12.01 -4.26
N ASP A 103 -4.77 -11.50 -3.91
CA ASP A 103 -6.06 -12.15 -4.12
C ASP A 103 -6.61 -11.90 -5.54
N THR A 104 -5.99 -11.01 -6.34
CA THR A 104 -6.38 -10.78 -7.74
C THR A 104 -5.80 -11.84 -8.67
N GLU A 105 -6.61 -12.29 -9.62
CA GLU A 105 -6.16 -13.13 -10.73
C GLU A 105 -5.69 -12.28 -11.93
N ASP A 106 -5.91 -10.96 -11.87
CA ASP A 106 -5.55 -10.03 -12.93
C ASP A 106 -4.06 -9.63 -12.87
N ASP A 107 -3.30 -10.12 -13.86
CA ASP A 107 -1.88 -9.88 -14.05
C ASP A 107 -1.60 -8.97 -15.26
N ALA A 108 -2.49 -8.03 -15.60
CA ALA A 108 -2.38 -7.18 -16.80
C ALA A 108 -1.00 -6.53 -17.04
N PHE A 109 -0.23 -6.26 -15.98
CA PHE A 109 1.09 -5.61 -16.07
C PHE A 109 2.29 -6.58 -15.99
N ARG A 110 2.08 -7.86 -15.70
CA ARG A 110 3.15 -8.82 -15.42
C ARG A 110 3.35 -9.77 -16.59
N ASP A 111 4.52 -9.68 -17.24
CA ASP A 111 4.95 -10.72 -18.17
C ASP A 111 5.41 -11.97 -17.41
N LYS A 112 4.57 -13.01 -17.36
CA LYS A 112 4.85 -14.26 -16.65
C LYS A 112 6.07 -15.02 -17.18
N LYS A 113 6.52 -14.75 -18.42
CA LYS A 113 7.77 -15.33 -18.94
C LYS A 113 8.99 -14.72 -18.28
N SER A 114 8.95 -13.41 -18.05
CA SER A 114 10.04 -12.63 -17.47
C SER A 114 10.01 -12.62 -15.94
N ILE A 115 8.81 -12.63 -15.35
CA ILE A 115 8.57 -12.59 -13.90
C ILE A 115 7.58 -13.71 -13.53
N PRO A 116 8.09 -14.94 -13.33
CA PRO A 116 7.27 -16.08 -12.93
C PRO A 116 6.61 -15.87 -11.56
N ASP A 117 5.56 -16.64 -11.27
CA ASP A 117 4.82 -16.59 -10.00
C ASP A 117 5.73 -16.75 -8.78
N ALA A 118 6.74 -17.61 -8.85
CA ALA A 118 7.72 -17.76 -7.77
C ALA A 118 8.47 -16.46 -7.46
N VAL A 119 8.85 -15.69 -8.48
CA VAL A 119 9.56 -14.40 -8.32
C VAL A 119 8.60 -13.35 -7.76
N PHE A 120 7.40 -13.27 -8.31
CA PHE A 120 6.39 -12.31 -7.84
C PHE A 120 5.99 -12.58 -6.40
N ASN A 121 5.69 -13.84 -6.05
CA ASN A 121 5.33 -14.24 -4.68
C ASN A 121 6.46 -13.96 -3.68
N ARG A 122 7.73 -14.15 -4.08
CA ARG A 122 8.88 -13.77 -3.24
C ARG A 122 8.93 -12.25 -2.99
N ARG A 123 8.65 -11.45 -4.02
CA ARG A 123 8.62 -9.97 -3.88
C ARG A 123 7.45 -9.52 -3.01
N LEU A 124 6.27 -10.13 -3.16
CA LEU A 124 5.13 -9.89 -2.26
C LEU A 124 5.45 -10.28 -0.82
N ALA A 125 6.10 -11.42 -0.60
CA ALA A 125 6.55 -11.84 0.73
C ALA A 125 7.51 -10.81 1.34
N HIS A 126 8.49 -10.32 0.58
CA HIS A 126 9.39 -9.28 1.05
C HIS A 126 8.67 -7.98 1.43
N ILE A 127 7.70 -7.52 0.64
CA ILE A 127 6.88 -6.35 0.98
C ILE A 127 6.13 -6.58 2.31
N ARG A 128 5.52 -7.76 2.49
CA ARG A 128 4.80 -8.11 3.72
C ARG A 128 5.72 -8.17 4.93
N GLU A 129 6.90 -8.78 4.78
CA GLU A 129 7.91 -8.87 5.84
C GLU A 129 8.39 -7.47 6.23
N PHE A 130 8.69 -6.61 5.26
CA PHE A 130 9.10 -5.22 5.53
C PHE A 130 8.02 -4.44 6.30
N LEU A 131 6.74 -4.63 5.95
CA LEU A 131 5.64 -3.98 6.63
C LEU A 131 5.38 -4.57 8.04
N ALA A 132 5.73 -5.83 8.29
CA ALA A 132 5.48 -6.51 9.56
C ALA A 132 6.47 -6.10 10.67
N HIS A 133 7.71 -5.77 10.29
CA HIS A 133 8.79 -5.38 11.21
C HIS A 133 8.87 -3.87 11.41
#